data_AF-A0A7S1GXB9-F1
#
_entry.id   AF-A0A7S1GXB9-F1
#
_cell.length_a   1.000
_cell.length_b   1.000
_cell.length_c   1.000
_cell.angle_alpha   90.00
_cell.angle_beta   90.00
_cell.angle_gamma   90.00
#
_symmetry.space_group_name_H-M   'P 1'
#
loop_
_entity.id
_entity.type
_entity.pdbx_description
1 polymer ?
#
loop_
_entity_poly.entity_id
_entity_poly.type
_entity_poly.pdbx_seq_one_letter_code
_entity_poly.pdbx_strand_id
1 'polypeptide(L)'
;RQRISAMRQAGWVREAGIELLELREWHGFALATRAALGVTTTPLVCVIQHDLAFLRKVDMAPVADMLLRSRGAVREANFVNFPRVLQQGYRNLLRSRTGLDVGPPVAFETPSGGCSLTRLPQFLDGTHLARADWYRGVFKRAEAEDNLRPLIKQGAFQELTLGRYMFRLARHQ
;
A
#
# COMPACT_ATOMS: atom_id res chain seq x y z
N ARG A 1 -23.35 -2.84 -16.84
CA ARG A 1 -23.16 -1.87 -17.95
C ARG A 1 -23.93 -0.56 -17.75
N GLN A 2 -25.25 -0.55 -17.53
CA GLN A 2 -26.01 0.69 -17.25
C GLN A 2 -25.48 1.50 -16.03
N ARG A 3 -25.14 0.83 -14.91
CA ARG A 3 -24.56 1.50 -13.73
C ARG A 3 -23.23 2.21 -13.99
N ILE A 4 -22.30 1.59 -14.74
CA ILE A 4 -21.00 2.20 -15.06
C ILE A 4 -21.18 3.39 -16.00
N SER A 5 -22.09 3.28 -16.98
CA SER A 5 -22.44 4.39 -17.87
C SER A 5 -23.00 5.58 -17.07
N ALA A 6 -23.90 5.32 -16.12
CA ALA A 6 -24.45 6.35 -15.23
C ALA A 6 -23.36 7.00 -14.35
N MET A 7 -22.41 6.22 -13.82
CA MET A 7 -21.28 6.76 -13.04
C MET A 7 -20.39 7.66 -13.90
N ARG A 8 -20.04 7.24 -15.12
CA ARG A 8 -19.24 8.07 -16.06
C ARG A 8 -19.91 9.40 -16.40
N GLN A 9 -21.24 9.44 -16.38
CA GLN A 9 -22.03 10.64 -16.67
C GLN A 9 -22.25 11.52 -15.44
N ALA A 10 -21.98 11.03 -14.23
CA ALA A 10 -22.17 11.81 -13.01
C ALA A 10 -21.21 13.01 -12.96
N GLY A 11 -21.73 14.19 -12.60
CA GLY A 11 -20.95 15.44 -12.54
C GLY A 11 -19.71 15.33 -11.66
N TRP A 12 -19.87 14.74 -10.47
CA TRP A 12 -18.77 14.56 -9.51
C TRP A 12 -17.61 13.71 -10.03
N VAL A 13 -17.83 12.77 -10.95
CA VAL A 13 -16.74 11.99 -11.57
C VAL A 13 -15.90 12.88 -12.47
N ARG A 14 -16.56 13.71 -13.29
CA ARG A 14 -15.88 14.62 -14.23
C ARG A 14 -15.21 15.78 -13.52
N GLU A 15 -15.90 16.40 -12.57
CA GLU A 15 -15.42 17.56 -11.81
C GLU A 15 -14.25 17.19 -10.88
N ALA A 16 -14.23 15.99 -10.31
CA ALA A 16 -13.14 15.52 -9.45
C ALA A 16 -11.97 14.85 -10.23
N GLY A 17 -12.02 14.81 -11.56
CA GLY A 17 -10.98 14.17 -12.37
C GLY A 17 -10.85 12.66 -12.13
N ILE A 18 -11.97 11.99 -11.81
CA ILE A 18 -11.98 10.55 -11.49
C ILE A 18 -12.06 9.74 -12.79
N GLU A 19 -11.11 8.82 -12.97
CA GLU A 19 -11.12 7.85 -14.05
C GLU A 19 -11.68 6.50 -13.61
N LEU A 20 -12.63 5.96 -14.38
CA LEU A 20 -13.25 4.66 -14.14
C LEU A 20 -12.63 3.59 -15.05
N LEU A 21 -11.90 2.65 -14.45
CA LEU A 21 -11.35 1.48 -15.13
C LEU A 21 -12.31 0.28 -14.98
N GLU A 22 -12.93 -0.14 -16.09
CA GLU A 22 -13.79 -1.33 -16.12
C GLU A 22 -12.96 -2.56 -16.50
N LEU A 23 -12.96 -3.57 -15.62
CA LEU A 23 -12.34 -4.86 -15.89
C LEU A 23 -13.39 -5.82 -16.44
N ARG A 24 -13.05 -6.56 -17.50
CA ARG A 24 -14.01 -7.40 -18.24
C ARG A 24 -14.49 -8.64 -17.47
N GLU A 25 -13.75 -9.03 -16.44
CA GLU A 25 -14.00 -10.22 -15.62
C GLU A 25 -13.84 -9.89 -14.14
N TRP A 26 -14.15 -10.84 -13.25
CA TRP A 26 -13.84 -10.68 -11.83
C TRP A 26 -12.35 -10.96 -11.58
N HIS A 27 -11.63 -9.92 -11.16
CA HIS A 27 -10.18 -9.92 -11.05
C HIS A 27 -9.69 -10.04 -9.58
N GLY A 28 -10.59 -9.93 -8.60
CA GLY A 28 -10.21 -9.74 -7.20
C GLY A 28 -9.41 -8.44 -6.99
N PHE A 29 -9.02 -8.17 -5.75
CA PHE A 29 -8.31 -6.94 -5.39
C PHE A 29 -6.94 -6.85 -6.08
N ALA A 30 -6.16 -7.94 -6.08
CA ALA A 30 -4.78 -7.94 -6.59
C ALA A 30 -4.70 -7.52 -8.07
N LEU A 31 -5.50 -8.17 -8.92
CA LEU A 31 -5.45 -7.93 -10.36
C LEU A 31 -6.14 -6.61 -10.72
N ALA A 32 -7.11 -6.15 -9.93
CA ALA A 32 -7.65 -4.80 -10.07
C ALA A 32 -6.59 -3.72 -9.77
N THR A 33 -5.84 -3.87 -8.67
CA THR A 33 -4.71 -3.00 -8.35
C THR A 33 -3.65 -3.04 -9.45
N ARG A 34 -3.30 -4.22 -9.98
CA ARG A 34 -2.36 -4.36 -11.11
C ARG A 34 -2.83 -3.57 -12.34
N ALA A 35 -4.11 -3.67 -12.69
CA ALA A 35 -4.67 -2.96 -13.83
C ALA A 35 -4.63 -1.44 -13.63
N ALA A 36 -5.01 -0.96 -12.44
CA ALA A 36 -4.93 0.47 -12.08
C ALA A 36 -3.49 1.00 -12.10
N LEU A 37 -2.52 0.21 -11.60
CA LEU A 37 -1.09 0.55 -11.66
C LEU A 37 -0.56 0.65 -13.10
N GLY A 38 -1.20 -0.01 -14.06
CA GLY A 38 -0.87 0.05 -15.49
C GLY A 38 -1.15 1.42 -16.12
N VAL A 39 -2.11 2.17 -15.56
CA VAL A 39 -2.49 3.51 -16.05
C VAL A 39 -2.03 4.65 -15.14
N THR A 40 -1.55 4.33 -13.94
CA THR A 40 -1.08 5.37 -12.99
C THR A 40 0.23 5.99 -13.44
N THR A 41 0.31 7.31 -13.56
CA THR A 41 1.53 8.02 -13.99
C THR A 41 2.30 8.66 -12.84
N THR A 42 1.67 8.82 -11.68
CA THR A 42 2.28 9.45 -10.50
C THR A 42 3.34 8.54 -9.85
N PRO A 43 4.38 9.12 -9.23
CA PRO A 43 5.44 8.36 -8.57
C PRO A 43 4.97 7.67 -7.29
N LEU A 44 3.90 8.19 -6.66
CA LEU A 44 3.25 7.60 -5.50
C LEU A 44 1.83 7.18 -5.86
N VAL A 45 1.33 6.15 -5.18
CA VAL A 45 -0.05 5.68 -5.26
C VAL A 45 -0.64 5.56 -3.86
N CYS A 46 -1.88 6.01 -3.70
CA CYS A 46 -2.66 5.79 -2.50
C CYS A 46 -3.73 4.74 -2.79
N VAL A 47 -3.67 3.60 -2.10
CA VAL A 47 -4.69 2.55 -2.23
C VAL A 47 -5.65 2.67 -1.06
N ILE A 48 -6.94 2.75 -1.35
CA ILE A 48 -8.00 2.98 -0.36
C ILE A 48 -9.02 1.84 -0.51
N GLN A 49 -9.41 1.22 0.60
CA GLN A 49 -10.50 0.25 0.60
C GLN A 49 -11.84 0.97 0.49
N HIS A 50 -12.76 0.43 -0.30
CA HIS A 50 -14.03 1.07 -0.66
C HIS A 50 -14.97 1.32 0.54
N ASP A 51 -14.75 0.64 1.65
CA ASP A 51 -15.54 0.67 2.88
C ASP A 51 -14.93 1.53 4.00
N LEU A 52 -13.85 2.27 3.71
CA LEU A 52 -13.16 3.10 4.69
C LEU A 52 -13.33 4.59 4.43
N ALA A 53 -13.78 5.30 5.45
CA ALA A 53 -13.84 6.76 5.47
C ALA A 53 -12.65 7.35 6.24
N PHE A 54 -12.12 8.48 5.75
CA PHE A 54 -11.14 9.27 6.50
C PHE A 54 -11.86 10.07 7.58
N LEU A 55 -11.70 9.67 8.84
CA LEU A 55 -12.31 10.35 9.99
C LEU A 55 -11.46 11.49 10.55
N ARG A 56 -10.19 11.56 10.14
CA ARG A 56 -9.21 12.53 10.63
C ARG A 56 -8.34 13.00 9.48
N LYS A 57 -7.96 14.28 9.52
CA LYS A 57 -6.95 14.82 8.62
C LYS A 57 -5.60 14.19 8.97
N VAL A 58 -4.89 13.71 7.96
CA VAL A 58 -3.50 13.24 8.06
C VAL A 58 -2.65 14.17 7.21
N ASP A 59 -1.59 14.72 7.78
CA ASP A 59 -0.62 15.48 6.98
C ASP A 59 0.27 14.50 6.20
N MET A 60 0.02 14.42 4.90
CA MET A 60 0.69 13.49 4.02
C MET A 60 1.94 14.07 3.37
N ALA A 61 2.15 15.40 3.45
CA ALA A 61 3.25 16.05 2.73
C ALA A 61 4.64 15.56 3.22
N PRO A 62 4.93 15.50 4.53
CA PRO A 62 6.19 14.94 5.02
C PRO A 62 6.41 13.48 4.63
N VAL A 63 5.33 12.68 4.63
CA VAL A 63 5.37 11.24 4.32
C VAL A 63 5.65 11.01 2.84
N ALA A 64 4.97 11.76 1.97
CA ALA A 64 5.17 11.70 0.53
C ALA A 64 6.60 12.14 0.15
N ASP A 65 7.09 13.23 0.74
CA ASP A 65 8.46 13.70 0.54
C ASP A 65 9.49 12.62 0.91
N MET A 66 9.35 11.98 2.07
CA MET A 66 10.24 10.90 2.50
C MET A 66 10.23 9.73 1.52
N LEU A 67 9.05 9.29 1.08
CA LEU A 67 8.93 8.19 0.11
C LEU A 67 9.59 8.54 -1.24
N LEU A 68 9.52 9.79 -1.68
CA LEU A 68 10.14 10.26 -2.93
C LEU A 68 11.65 10.49 -2.83
N ARG A 69 12.14 10.88 -1.66
CA ARG A 69 13.55 11.26 -1.43
C ARG A 69 14.51 10.08 -1.23
N SER A 70 13.98 8.88 -0.95
CA SER A 70 14.79 7.67 -0.76
C SER A 70 15.62 7.32 -2.01
N ARG A 71 16.83 7.90 -2.07
CA ARG A 71 17.86 7.76 -3.11
C ARG A 71 19.05 6.96 -2.56
N GLY A 72 19.39 5.85 -3.20
CA GLY A 72 20.54 4.99 -2.84
C GLY A 72 20.24 3.50 -2.98
N ALA A 73 21.23 2.65 -2.67
CA ALA A 73 21.10 1.19 -2.67
C ALA A 73 20.23 0.65 -1.51
N VAL A 74 20.09 1.43 -0.42
CA VAL A 74 19.25 1.12 0.73
C VAL A 74 18.07 2.09 0.75
N ARG A 75 16.87 1.56 0.58
CA ARG A 75 15.61 2.35 0.61
C ARG A 75 15.10 2.40 2.04
N GLU A 76 14.74 3.59 2.53
CA GLU A 76 14.23 3.79 3.90
C GLU A 76 12.83 3.21 4.10
N ALA A 77 11.94 3.40 3.12
CA ALA A 77 10.60 2.83 3.10
C ALA A 77 10.09 2.64 1.67
N ASN A 78 9.22 1.63 1.49
CA ASN A 78 8.57 1.37 0.21
C ASN A 78 7.07 1.74 0.21
N PHE A 79 6.43 1.65 1.37
CA PHE A 79 5.05 2.04 1.61
C PHE A 79 4.86 2.43 3.07
N VAL A 80 3.79 3.19 3.34
CA VAL A 80 3.36 3.62 4.67
C VAL A 80 1.87 3.38 4.80
N ASN A 81 1.47 2.64 5.83
CA ASN A 81 0.07 2.45 6.17
C ASN A 81 -0.49 3.65 6.93
N PHE A 82 -1.74 3.96 6.65
CA PHE A 82 -2.47 4.97 7.40
C PHE A 82 -2.78 4.43 8.80
N PRO A 83 -2.72 5.28 9.84
CA PRO A 83 -3.04 4.87 11.20
C PRO A 83 -4.47 4.30 11.31
N ARG A 84 -4.58 3.11 11.90
CA ARG A 84 -5.87 2.48 12.23
C ARG A 84 -5.98 2.26 13.72
N VAL A 85 -7.21 2.30 14.25
CA VAL A 85 -7.49 1.94 15.65
C VAL A 85 -6.95 0.53 15.97
N LEU A 86 -7.09 -0.41 15.04
CA LEU A 86 -6.59 -1.79 15.16
C LEU A 86 -5.05 -1.90 15.25
N GLN A 87 -4.32 -0.82 14.95
CA GLN A 87 -2.86 -0.77 15.01
C GLN A 87 -2.35 -0.04 16.26
N GLN A 88 -3.24 0.37 17.18
CA GLN A 88 -2.82 0.92 18.46
C GLN A 88 -1.98 -0.11 19.22
N GLY A 89 -0.83 0.31 19.72
CA GLY A 89 0.10 -0.58 20.39
C GLY A 89 0.74 -1.64 19.48
N TYR A 90 0.75 -1.44 18.15
CA TYR A 90 1.29 -2.41 17.17
C TYR A 90 2.64 -3.00 17.58
N ARG A 91 3.58 -2.18 18.05
CA ARG A 91 4.91 -2.62 18.51
C ARG A 91 4.82 -3.66 19.63
N ASN A 92 3.97 -3.41 20.62
CA ASN A 92 3.78 -4.30 21.77
C ASN A 92 3.06 -5.59 21.34
N LEU A 93 2.04 -5.47 20.49
CA LEU A 93 1.31 -6.62 19.94
C LEU A 93 2.20 -7.51 19.06
N LEU A 94 3.05 -6.90 18.23
CA LEU A 94 3.99 -7.62 17.38
C LEU A 94 5.01 -8.38 18.23
N ARG A 95 5.59 -7.70 19.23
CA ARG A 95 6.55 -8.30 20.15
C ARG A 95 5.94 -9.45 20.94
N SER A 96 4.74 -9.28 21.48
CA SER A 96 4.08 -10.34 22.28
C SER A 96 3.68 -11.56 21.46
N ARG A 97 3.23 -11.37 20.21
CA ARG A 97 2.77 -12.46 19.35
C ARG A 97 3.90 -13.19 18.62
N THR A 98 4.98 -12.49 18.30
CA THR A 98 6.01 -13.02 17.38
C THR A 98 7.43 -12.98 17.94
N GLY A 99 7.65 -12.32 19.06
CA GLY A 99 8.98 -12.05 19.61
C GLY A 99 9.76 -10.97 18.87
N LEU A 100 9.26 -10.45 17.74
CA LEU A 100 9.97 -9.45 16.93
C LEU A 100 9.89 -8.06 17.56
N ASP A 101 11.05 -7.47 17.85
CA ASP A 101 11.16 -6.07 18.23
C ASP A 101 11.54 -5.21 17.02
N VAL A 102 10.66 -4.29 16.65
CA VAL A 102 10.86 -3.36 15.53
C VAL A 102 11.53 -2.04 15.95
N GLY A 103 11.96 -1.95 17.22
CA GLY A 103 12.63 -0.79 17.79
C GLY A 103 11.68 0.41 17.98
N PRO A 104 12.21 1.58 18.37
CA PRO A 104 11.44 2.82 18.44
C PRO A 104 11.05 3.34 17.03
N PRO A 105 10.03 4.22 16.95
CA PRO A 105 9.73 4.94 15.72
C PRO A 105 10.96 5.69 15.17
N VAL A 106 11.07 5.75 13.85
CA VAL A 106 12.14 6.45 13.14
C VAL A 106 11.64 7.83 12.75
N ALA A 107 12.38 8.87 13.12
CA ALA A 107 12.10 10.24 12.71
C ALA A 107 12.71 10.54 11.33
N PHE A 108 11.98 11.27 10.50
CA PHE A 108 12.39 11.73 9.19
C PHE A 108 12.14 13.23 9.11
N GLU A 109 13.17 13.98 8.72
CA GLU A 109 13.05 15.40 8.44
C GLU A 109 12.99 15.62 6.93
N THR A 110 11.97 16.35 6.49
CA THR A 110 11.78 16.71 5.08
C THR A 110 11.50 18.21 4.96
N PRO A 111 11.70 18.83 3.80
CA PRO A 111 11.28 20.20 3.52
C PRO A 111 9.78 20.43 3.68
N SER A 112 8.97 19.38 3.54
CA SER A 112 7.54 19.42 3.81
C SER A 112 7.20 19.29 5.30
N GLY A 113 8.20 19.08 6.17
CA GLY A 113 8.08 18.92 7.63
C GLY A 113 8.67 17.60 8.14
N GLY A 114 8.56 17.38 9.45
CA GLY A 114 9.00 16.15 10.11
C GLY A 114 7.88 15.09 10.18
N CYS A 115 8.23 13.81 10.09
CA CYS A 115 7.34 12.71 10.44
C CYS A 115 8.05 11.60 11.22
N SER A 116 7.29 10.80 11.96
CA SER A 116 7.82 9.66 12.71
C SER A 116 7.03 8.39 12.37
N LEU A 117 7.73 7.35 11.93
CA LEU A 117 7.12 6.11 11.45
C LEU A 117 7.60 4.91 12.25
N THR A 118 6.67 4.02 12.57
CA THR A 118 7.00 2.69 13.12
C THR A 118 7.32 1.74 11.99
N ARG A 119 8.42 0.99 12.10
CA ARG A 119 8.79 -0.03 11.11
C ARG A 119 7.70 -1.09 11.00
N LEU A 120 7.39 -1.44 9.76
CA LEU A 120 6.34 -2.38 9.40
C LEU A 120 6.95 -3.51 8.55
N PRO A 121 7.37 -4.64 9.15
CA PRO A 121 8.08 -5.72 8.46
C PRO A 121 7.18 -6.56 7.54
N GLN A 122 5.87 -6.31 7.54
CA GLN A 122 4.89 -7.09 6.80
C GLN A 122 3.92 -6.17 6.05
N PHE A 123 3.52 -6.58 4.85
CA PHE A 123 2.42 -5.92 4.16
C PHE A 123 1.12 -6.09 4.96
N LEU A 124 0.43 -4.99 5.26
CA LEU A 124 -0.97 -5.02 5.74
C LEU A 124 -1.82 -4.35 4.66
N ASP A 125 -2.89 -5.01 4.24
CA ASP A 125 -3.73 -4.66 3.09
C ASP A 125 -4.68 -3.48 3.36
N GLY A 126 -4.26 -2.57 4.24
CA GLY A 126 -5.00 -1.40 4.60
C GLY A 126 -4.88 -0.23 3.62
N THR A 127 -5.41 0.93 4.00
CA THR A 127 -5.21 2.19 3.28
C THR A 127 -3.75 2.58 3.42
N HIS A 128 -3.07 2.78 2.30
CA HIS A 128 -1.62 3.02 2.31
C HIS A 128 -1.16 3.89 1.15
N LEU A 129 -0.08 4.63 1.41
CA LEU A 129 0.68 5.35 0.41
C LEU A 129 1.91 4.51 0.06
N ALA A 130 2.14 4.24 -1.21
CA ALA A 130 3.27 3.45 -1.68
C ALA A 130 3.96 4.12 -2.85
N ARG A 131 5.23 3.80 -3.05
CA ARG A 131 5.91 4.12 -4.31
C ARG A 131 5.36 3.25 -5.43
N ALA A 132 5.00 3.88 -6.55
CA ALA A 132 4.42 3.19 -7.70
C ALA A 132 5.40 2.15 -8.29
N ASP A 133 6.71 2.46 -8.31
CA ASP A 133 7.75 1.57 -8.84
C ASP A 133 7.87 0.28 -8.01
N TRP A 134 7.92 0.41 -6.69
CA TRP A 134 7.96 -0.72 -5.77
C TRP A 134 6.71 -1.58 -5.90
N TYR A 135 5.53 -0.96 -5.94
CA TYR A 135 4.27 -1.71 -5.99
C TYR A 135 4.15 -2.54 -7.28
N ARG A 136 4.51 -1.95 -8.43
CA ARG A 136 4.65 -2.70 -9.70
C ARG A 136 5.69 -3.82 -9.58
N GLY A 137 6.80 -3.55 -8.91
CA GLY A 137 7.84 -4.54 -8.62
C GLY A 137 7.31 -5.76 -7.87
N VAL A 138 6.37 -5.59 -6.92
CA VAL A 138 5.75 -6.72 -6.23
C VAL A 138 5.00 -7.64 -7.19
N PHE A 139 4.22 -7.07 -8.12
CA PHE A 139 3.52 -7.87 -9.14
C PHE A 139 4.49 -8.59 -10.07
N LYS A 140 5.56 -7.93 -10.52
CA LYS A 140 6.61 -8.57 -11.35
C LYS A 140 7.30 -9.72 -10.61
N ARG A 141 7.66 -9.52 -9.34
CA ARG A 141 8.27 -10.56 -8.52
C ARG A 141 7.36 -11.76 -8.36
N ALA A 142 6.06 -11.54 -8.16
CA ALA A 142 5.12 -12.64 -8.03
C ALA A 142 4.92 -13.45 -9.33
N GLU A 143 5.19 -12.88 -10.51
CA GLU A 143 5.23 -13.66 -11.74
C GLU A 143 6.42 -14.62 -11.75
N ALA A 144 7.55 -14.22 -11.18
CA ALA A 144 8.79 -15.00 -11.11
C ALA A 144 8.85 -16.00 -9.93
N GLU A 145 8.31 -15.64 -8.76
CA GLU A 145 8.47 -16.40 -7.52
C GLU A 145 7.28 -17.36 -7.27
N ASP A 146 7.56 -18.67 -7.19
CA ASP A 146 6.54 -19.72 -7.01
C ASP A 146 5.70 -19.55 -5.74
N ASN A 147 6.28 -18.99 -4.67
CA ASN A 147 5.57 -18.74 -3.41
C ASN A 147 4.56 -17.59 -3.47
N LEU A 148 4.68 -16.70 -4.45
CA LEU A 148 3.83 -15.52 -4.61
C LEU A 148 2.86 -15.66 -5.79
N ARG A 149 3.24 -16.44 -6.81
CA ARG A 149 2.49 -16.61 -8.07
C ARG A 149 1.02 -17.05 -7.88
N PRO A 150 0.68 -18.04 -7.03
CA PRO A 150 -0.70 -18.49 -6.88
C PRO A 150 -1.63 -17.39 -6.34
N LEU A 151 -1.12 -16.54 -5.45
CA LEU A 151 -1.90 -15.51 -4.76
C LEU A 151 -2.32 -14.38 -5.70
N ILE A 152 -1.39 -13.95 -6.55
CA ILE A 152 -1.69 -12.93 -7.56
C ILE A 152 -2.60 -13.50 -8.64
N LYS A 153 -2.40 -14.76 -9.08
CA LYS A 153 -3.28 -15.43 -10.04
C LYS A 153 -4.72 -15.57 -9.53
N GLN A 154 -4.91 -15.77 -8.23
CA GLN A 154 -6.23 -15.90 -7.61
C GLN A 154 -6.88 -14.54 -7.28
N GLY A 155 -6.23 -13.42 -7.60
CA GLY A 155 -6.75 -12.08 -7.24
C GLY A 155 -6.62 -11.75 -5.74
N ALA A 156 -5.93 -12.59 -4.97
CA ALA A 156 -5.81 -12.50 -3.52
C ALA A 156 -4.46 -11.90 -3.12
N PHE A 157 -4.43 -10.58 -2.91
CA PHE A 157 -3.29 -9.88 -2.32
C PHE A 157 -3.58 -9.63 -0.84
N GLN A 158 -3.57 -10.70 -0.05
CA GLN A 158 -4.00 -10.66 1.36
C GLN A 158 -2.83 -10.37 2.29
N GLU A 159 -3.09 -9.56 3.33
CA GLU A 159 -2.16 -9.27 4.44
C GLU A 159 -1.49 -10.56 4.95
N LEU A 160 -2.26 -11.63 5.14
CA LEU A 160 -1.75 -12.85 5.77
C LEU A 160 -0.60 -13.46 4.99
N THR A 161 -0.68 -13.58 3.66
CA THR A 161 0.28 -14.38 2.90
C THR A 161 1.46 -13.57 2.40
N LEU A 162 1.22 -12.38 1.83
CA LEU A 162 2.33 -11.48 1.49
C LEU A 162 3.01 -10.95 2.75
N GLY A 163 2.23 -10.62 3.78
CA GLY A 163 2.76 -10.23 5.08
C GLY A 163 3.60 -11.34 5.69
N ARG A 164 3.15 -12.61 5.71
CA ARG A 164 3.97 -13.76 6.16
C ARG A 164 5.25 -13.94 5.33
N TYR A 165 5.20 -13.74 4.02
CA TYR A 165 6.38 -13.81 3.17
C TYR A 165 7.39 -12.71 3.51
N MET A 166 6.96 -11.45 3.58
CA MET A 166 7.81 -10.32 3.97
C MET A 166 8.35 -10.47 5.40
N PHE A 167 7.52 -10.96 6.31
CA PHE A 167 7.92 -11.24 7.68
C PHE A 167 9.01 -12.32 7.77
N ARG A 168 8.92 -13.38 6.95
CA ARG A 168 10.01 -14.38 6.84
C ARG A 168 11.31 -13.74 6.36
N LEU A 169 11.26 -12.91 5.31
CA LEU A 169 12.45 -12.19 4.83
C LEU A 169 13.07 -11.30 5.92
N ALA A 170 12.24 -10.57 6.66
CA ALA A 170 12.70 -9.68 7.72
C ALA A 170 13.34 -10.42 8.91
N ARG A 171 13.00 -11.70 9.15
CA ARG A 171 13.63 -12.53 10.20
C ARG A 171 14.99 -13.12 9.80
N HIS A 172 15.31 -13.11 8.51
CA HIS A 172 16.53 -13.69 7.96
C HIS A 172 17.51 -12.63 7.41
N GLN A 173 17.25 -11.35 7.71
CA GLN A 173 18.15 -10.21 7.50
C GLN A 173 18.82 -9.84 8.81
#